data_AF-A0A3D8HP78-F1
#
_entry.id   AF-A0A3D8HP78-F1
#
_cell.length_a   1.000
_cell.length_b   1.000
_cell.length_c   1.000
_cell.angle_alpha   90.00
_cell.angle_beta   90.00
_cell.angle_gamma   90.00
#
_symmetry.space_group_name_H-M   'P 1'
#
loop_
_entity.id
_entity.type
_entity.pdbx_description
1 polymer ?
#
loop_
_entity_poly.entity_id
_entity_poly.type
_entity_poly.pdbx_seq_one_letter_code
_entity_poly.pdbx_strand_id
1 'polypeptide(L)'
;MKKVFYSFHYALDNWRVNQIRNMGIVEGQRICEPNEWEDIKRKGDKNIAKWIDSSMQDCDCVIVLIGEQTHTRKWIKYEVKKAKELNKPIFAIFIHKLKDSNSKTSKKGKNVFGIKAYEAKDFSHISKNLESWIDENTPNKKLLLFGISAFMILLFHNQIKSFWNHLLNKSVA
;
A
#
# COMPACT_ATOMS: atom_id res chain seq x y z
N MET A 1 8.39 -8.04 10.51
CA MET A 1 8.77 -7.49 9.19
C MET A 1 7.50 -7.01 8.51
N LYS A 2 7.51 -5.87 7.81
CA LYS A 2 6.30 -5.36 7.14
C LYS A 2 5.98 -6.23 5.92
N LYS A 3 4.73 -6.65 5.78
CA LYS A 3 4.23 -7.38 4.61
C LYS A 3 3.83 -6.40 3.52
N VAL A 4 4.37 -6.57 2.32
CA VAL A 4 4.21 -5.62 1.22
C VAL A 4 3.61 -6.30 0.01
N PHE A 5 2.53 -5.67 -0.50
CA PHE A 5 1.98 -6.02 -1.81
C PHE A 5 2.72 -5.23 -2.90
N TYR A 6 3.43 -5.92 -3.79
CA TYR A 6 4.07 -5.32 -4.96
C TYR A 6 3.14 -5.36 -6.17
N SER A 7 2.76 -4.19 -6.67
CA SER A 7 1.99 -4.01 -7.90
C SER A 7 2.93 -3.60 -9.04
N PHE A 8 3.03 -4.39 -10.10
CA PHE A 8 3.99 -4.16 -11.19
C PHE A 8 3.62 -4.84 -12.50
N HIS A 9 4.29 -4.44 -13.58
CA HIS A 9 4.12 -5.07 -14.88
C HIS A 9 4.96 -6.35 -14.98
N TYR A 10 4.35 -7.50 -14.70
CA TYR A 10 5.06 -8.79 -14.64
C TYR A 10 5.99 -9.05 -15.83
N ALA A 11 5.48 -9.01 -17.06
CA ALA A 11 6.26 -9.43 -18.24
C ALA A 11 7.47 -8.53 -18.58
N LEU A 12 7.55 -7.29 -18.06
CA LEU A 12 8.65 -6.35 -18.37
C LEU A 12 9.52 -6.08 -17.15
N ASP A 13 8.95 -6.15 -15.95
CA ASP A 13 9.61 -5.68 -14.74
C ASP A 13 9.90 -6.80 -13.73
N ASN A 14 9.48 -8.05 -13.96
CA ASN A 14 9.71 -9.15 -13.02
C ASN A 14 11.17 -9.25 -12.54
N TRP A 15 12.14 -9.12 -13.45
CA TRP A 15 13.56 -9.13 -13.07
C TRP A 15 13.97 -7.97 -12.17
N ARG A 16 13.47 -6.76 -12.45
CA ARG A 16 13.75 -5.54 -11.68
C ARG A 16 13.10 -5.63 -10.29
N VAL A 17 11.88 -6.17 -10.24
CA VAL A 17 11.16 -6.40 -8.97
C VAL A 17 11.84 -7.48 -8.13
N ASN A 18 12.36 -8.55 -8.75
CA ASN A 18 13.03 -9.61 -8.00
C ASN A 18 14.28 -9.11 -7.26
N GLN A 19 15.00 -8.13 -7.84
CA GLN A 19 16.08 -7.44 -7.13
C GLN A 19 15.59 -6.77 -5.85
N ILE A 20 14.48 -6.04 -5.91
CA ILE A 20 13.89 -5.35 -4.75
C ILE A 20 13.43 -6.37 -3.68
N ARG A 21 12.78 -7.46 -4.11
CA ARG A 21 12.30 -8.52 -3.19
C ARG A 21 13.45 -9.22 -2.47
N ASN A 22 14.54 -9.49 -3.17
CA ASN A 22 15.70 -10.20 -2.61
C ASN A 22 16.58 -9.34 -1.70
N MET A 23 16.25 -8.06 -1.49
CA MET A 23 16.94 -7.21 -0.51
C MET A 23 16.71 -7.66 0.94
N GLY A 24 15.61 -8.37 1.24
CA GLY A 24 15.31 -8.87 2.58
C GLY A 24 14.89 -7.80 3.60
N ILE A 25 14.55 -6.59 3.14
CA ILE A 25 14.12 -5.47 4.00
C ILE A 25 12.65 -5.61 4.42
N VAL A 26 11.81 -6.12 3.52
CA VAL A 26 10.37 -6.32 3.73
C VAL A 26 9.95 -7.70 3.26
N GLU A 27 8.83 -8.17 3.78
CA GLU A 27 8.22 -9.43 3.37
C GLU A 27 7.33 -9.17 2.17
N GLY A 28 7.83 -9.44 0.96
CA GLY A 28 7.01 -9.33 -0.24
C GLY A 28 5.92 -10.40 -0.28
N GLN A 29 4.79 -10.10 -0.91
CA GLN A 29 3.72 -11.06 -1.16
C GLN A 29 4.24 -12.38 -1.78
N ARG A 30 3.53 -13.48 -1.52
CA ARG A 30 3.72 -14.75 -2.24
C ARG A 30 3.49 -14.49 -3.74
N ILE A 31 4.48 -14.83 -4.56
CA ILE A 31 4.29 -14.84 -6.02
C ILE A 31 3.52 -16.10 -6.37
N CYS A 32 2.47 -15.92 -7.18
CA CYS A 32 1.73 -17.01 -7.78
C CYS A 32 2.66 -17.81 -8.71
N GLU A 33 2.71 -19.12 -8.55
CA GLU A 33 3.46 -19.98 -9.47
C GLU A 33 2.85 -19.89 -10.88
N PRO A 34 3.62 -20.09 -11.97
CA PRO A 34 3.10 -20.00 -13.33
C PRO A 34 1.82 -20.82 -13.55
N ASN A 35 1.77 -22.06 -13.01
CA ASN A 35 0.62 -22.94 -13.14
C ASN A 35 -0.62 -22.40 -12.41
N GLU A 36 -0.44 -21.95 -11.17
CA GLU A 36 -1.50 -21.33 -10.36
C GLU A 36 -2.02 -20.04 -11.03
N TRP A 37 -1.13 -19.28 -11.66
CA TRP A 37 -1.49 -18.05 -12.38
C TRP A 37 -2.28 -18.33 -13.65
N GLU A 38 -1.92 -19.37 -14.41
CA GLU A 38 -2.72 -19.80 -15.56
C GLU A 38 -4.12 -20.24 -15.12
N ASP A 39 -4.24 -20.99 -14.03
CA ASP A 39 -5.53 -21.42 -13.50
C ASP A 39 -6.41 -20.25 -13.07
N ILE A 40 -5.84 -19.25 -12.39
CA ILE A 40 -6.55 -18.02 -12.01
C ILE A 40 -7.02 -17.26 -13.26
N LYS A 41 -6.15 -17.14 -14.27
CA LYS A 41 -6.50 -16.47 -15.53
C LYS A 41 -7.61 -17.19 -16.30
N ARG A 42 -7.57 -18.52 -16.38
CA ARG A 42 -8.61 -19.33 -17.06
C ARG A 42 -9.98 -19.17 -16.42
N LYS A 43 -10.02 -18.92 -15.11
CA LYS A 43 -11.26 -18.69 -14.34
C LYS A 43 -11.83 -17.26 -14.52
N GLY A 44 -11.16 -16.38 -15.27
CA GLY A 44 -11.66 -15.07 -15.70
C GLY A 44 -11.45 -13.94 -14.69
N ASP A 45 -11.81 -12.72 -15.12
CA ASP A 45 -11.51 -11.46 -14.43
C ASP A 45 -12.02 -11.43 -12.97
N LYS A 46 -13.18 -12.02 -12.66
CA LYS A 46 -13.71 -12.07 -11.29
C LYS A 46 -12.80 -12.85 -10.33
N ASN A 47 -12.14 -13.90 -10.81
CA ASN A 47 -11.25 -14.71 -9.98
C ASN A 47 -9.89 -14.04 -9.81
N ILE A 48 -9.40 -13.34 -10.84
CA ILE A 48 -8.20 -12.49 -10.71
C ILE A 48 -8.44 -11.41 -9.66
N ALA A 49 -9.58 -10.71 -9.72
CA ALA A 49 -9.95 -9.69 -8.73
C ALA A 49 -9.99 -10.24 -7.30
N LYS A 50 -10.65 -11.38 -7.09
CA LYS A 50 -10.68 -12.06 -5.78
C LYS A 50 -9.30 -12.43 -5.28
N TRP A 51 -8.45 -12.98 -6.15
CA TRP A 51 -7.09 -13.35 -5.78
C TRP A 51 -6.25 -12.12 -5.39
N ILE A 52 -6.37 -11.01 -6.12
CA ILE A 52 -5.74 -9.72 -5.78
C ILE A 52 -6.24 -9.25 -4.41
N ASP A 53 -7.55 -9.25 -4.20
CA ASP A 53 -8.17 -8.80 -2.95
C ASP A 53 -7.65 -9.57 -1.74
N SER A 54 -7.65 -10.91 -1.80
CA SER A 54 -7.14 -11.77 -0.73
C SER A 54 -5.65 -11.55 -0.48
N SER A 55 -4.84 -11.52 -1.55
CA SER A 55 -3.39 -11.31 -1.44
C SER A 55 -3.04 -9.95 -0.83
N MET A 56 -3.81 -8.92 -1.17
CA MET A 56 -3.61 -7.57 -0.67
C MET A 56 -4.06 -7.43 0.78
N GLN A 57 -5.12 -8.12 1.19
CA GLN A 57 -5.67 -8.05 2.55
C GLN A 57 -4.62 -8.39 3.61
N ASP A 58 -3.78 -9.39 3.35
CA ASP A 58 -2.74 -9.88 4.25
C ASP A 58 -1.46 -9.01 4.28
N CYS A 59 -1.41 -7.93 3.49
CA CYS A 59 -0.26 -7.01 3.41
C CYS A 59 -0.49 -5.73 4.23
N ASP A 60 0.56 -5.20 4.85
CA ASP A 60 0.55 -3.94 5.60
C ASP A 60 0.58 -2.70 4.68
N CYS A 61 1.21 -2.81 3.51
CA CYS A 61 1.42 -1.70 2.58
C CYS A 61 1.39 -2.17 1.12
N VAL A 62 0.98 -1.29 0.21
CA VAL A 62 1.00 -1.52 -1.24
C VAL A 62 2.06 -0.63 -1.89
N ILE A 63 2.98 -1.22 -2.65
CA ILE A 63 4.02 -0.50 -3.38
C ILE A 63 3.84 -0.77 -4.87
N VAL A 64 3.57 0.30 -5.62
CA VAL A 64 3.49 0.25 -7.09
C VAL A 64 4.87 0.48 -7.69
N LEU A 65 5.44 -0.51 -8.36
CA LEU A 65 6.74 -0.41 -9.01
C LEU A 65 6.55 0.00 -10.48
N ILE A 66 6.91 1.26 -10.77
CA ILE A 66 6.66 1.90 -12.06
C ILE A 66 7.88 1.72 -12.97
N GLY A 67 7.77 0.78 -13.90
CA GLY A 67 8.56 0.67 -15.13
C GLY A 67 7.90 1.40 -16.29
N GLU A 68 8.43 1.20 -17.50
CA GLU A 68 8.02 1.95 -18.70
C GLU A 68 6.51 1.84 -19.00
N GLN A 69 5.95 0.65 -18.91
CA GLN A 69 4.56 0.36 -19.30
C GLN A 69 3.62 0.00 -18.14
N THR A 70 4.02 0.22 -16.89
CA THR A 70 3.17 -0.07 -15.71
C THR A 70 1.79 0.62 -15.82
N HIS A 71 1.77 1.87 -16.27
CA HIS A 71 0.56 2.67 -16.42
C HIS A 71 -0.51 2.10 -17.39
N THR A 72 -0.12 1.21 -18.31
CA THR A 72 -1.05 0.65 -19.31
C THR A 72 -1.82 -0.57 -18.82
N ARG A 73 -1.45 -1.13 -17.66
CA ARG A 73 -1.98 -2.41 -17.19
C ARG A 73 -3.29 -2.24 -16.42
N LYS A 74 -4.36 -2.93 -16.88
CA LYS A 74 -5.69 -2.87 -16.26
C LYS A 74 -5.69 -3.28 -14.78
N TRP A 75 -4.94 -4.34 -14.44
CA TRP A 75 -4.89 -4.87 -13.08
C TRP A 75 -4.17 -3.96 -12.10
N ILE A 76 -3.18 -3.19 -12.55
CA ILE A 76 -2.51 -2.20 -11.70
C ILE A 76 -3.45 -1.07 -11.30
N LYS A 77 -4.32 -0.63 -12.22
CA LYS A 77 -5.37 0.35 -11.89
C LYS A 77 -6.36 -0.21 -10.87
N TYR A 78 -6.72 -1.49 -11.00
CA TYR A 78 -7.57 -2.18 -10.04
C TYR A 78 -6.92 -2.29 -8.66
N GLU A 79 -5.65 -2.73 -8.59
CA GLU A 79 -4.87 -2.84 -7.36
C GLU A 79 -4.77 -1.50 -6.62
N VAL A 80 -4.47 -0.41 -7.34
CA VAL A 80 -4.44 0.95 -6.74
C VAL A 80 -5.80 1.34 -6.18
N LYS A 81 -6.88 1.09 -6.94
CA LYS A 81 -8.25 1.39 -6.48
C LYS A 81 -8.57 0.61 -5.21
N LYS A 82 -8.27 -0.70 -5.20
CA LYS A 82 -8.54 -1.57 -4.06
C LYS A 82 -7.75 -1.17 -2.82
N ALA A 83 -6.48 -0.83 -2.98
CA ALA A 83 -5.65 -0.36 -1.86
C ALA A 83 -6.25 0.89 -1.20
N LYS A 84 -6.76 1.83 -2.00
CA LYS A 84 -7.47 3.03 -1.51
C LYS A 84 -8.77 2.66 -0.79
N GLU A 85 -9.57 1.76 -1.34
CA GLU A 85 -10.80 1.26 -0.69
C GLU A 85 -10.52 0.58 0.66
N LEU A 86 -9.41 -0.15 0.77
CA LEU A 86 -8.98 -0.81 2.00
C LEU A 86 -8.23 0.12 2.98
N ASN A 87 -8.10 1.42 2.67
CA ASN A 87 -7.27 2.37 3.42
C ASN A 87 -5.85 1.87 3.71
N LYS A 88 -5.27 1.09 2.79
CA LYS A 88 -3.90 0.61 2.93
C LYS A 88 -2.92 1.72 2.56
N PRO A 89 -1.83 1.92 3.33
CA PRO A 89 -0.69 2.72 2.90
C PRO A 89 -0.28 2.35 1.48
N ILE A 90 -0.32 3.31 0.56
CA ILE A 90 0.02 3.09 -0.85
C ILE A 90 0.90 4.20 -1.40
N PHE A 91 1.98 3.81 -2.07
CA PHE A 91 2.86 4.70 -2.81
C PHE A 91 3.51 3.99 -3.99
N ALA A 92 4.24 4.74 -4.81
CA ALA A 92 4.95 4.22 -5.97
C ALA A 92 6.46 4.45 -5.92
N ILE A 93 7.21 3.61 -6.60
CA ILE A 93 8.66 3.76 -6.83
C ILE A 93 8.93 3.60 -8.32
N PHE A 94 9.60 4.56 -8.93
CA PHE A 94 10.10 4.40 -10.30
C PHE A 94 11.31 3.48 -10.32
N ILE A 95 11.23 2.38 -11.08
CA ILE A 95 12.27 1.33 -11.14
C ILE A 95 13.01 1.26 -12.48
N HIS A 96 12.75 2.21 -13.38
CA HIS A 96 13.34 2.25 -14.73
C HIS A 96 14.88 2.29 -14.76
N LYS A 97 15.53 2.77 -13.69
CA LYS A 97 16.99 2.78 -13.53
C LYS A 97 17.59 1.45 -13.06
N LEU A 98 16.76 0.49 -12.64
CA LEU A 98 17.22 -0.86 -12.34
C LEU A 98 17.48 -1.61 -13.66
N LYS A 99 18.56 -2.39 -13.67
CA LYS A 99 18.93 -3.21 -14.80
C LYS A 99 18.03 -4.45 -14.89
N ASP A 100 17.66 -4.87 -16.09
CA ASP A 100 17.07 -6.19 -16.33
C ASP A 100 18.12 -7.29 -16.43
N SER A 101 17.71 -8.51 -16.82
CA SER A 101 18.58 -9.67 -17.02
C SER A 101 19.65 -9.44 -18.07
N ASN A 102 19.43 -8.51 -19.00
CA ASN A 102 20.37 -8.16 -20.06
C ASN A 102 21.24 -6.96 -19.68
N SER A 103 21.27 -6.59 -18.39
CA SER A 103 21.98 -5.42 -17.86
C SER A 103 21.49 -4.07 -18.42
N LYS A 104 20.27 -3.99 -18.96
CA LYS A 104 19.71 -2.77 -19.55
C LYS A 104 18.73 -2.06 -18.63
N THR A 105 18.75 -0.73 -18.64
CA THR A 105 17.70 0.10 -18.03
C THR A 105 16.53 0.27 -19.00
N SER A 106 15.40 0.78 -18.51
CA SER A 106 14.23 1.08 -19.34
C SER A 106 13.92 2.58 -19.33
N LYS A 107 12.97 3.00 -20.18
CA LYS A 107 12.49 4.39 -20.13
C LYS A 107 11.63 4.60 -18.88
N LYS A 108 11.64 5.83 -18.38
CA LYS A 108 10.78 6.21 -17.25
C LYS A 108 9.31 6.11 -17.66
N GLY A 109 8.53 5.38 -16.86
CA GLY A 109 7.09 5.30 -17.03
C GLY A 109 6.36 6.55 -16.54
N LYS A 110 5.02 6.46 -16.50
CA LYS A 110 4.14 7.54 -16.06
C LYS A 110 3.48 7.18 -14.72
N ASN A 111 3.41 8.14 -13.80
CA ASN A 111 2.55 8.02 -12.63
C ASN A 111 1.16 8.60 -12.97
N VAL A 112 0.21 7.73 -13.28
CA VAL A 112 -1.19 8.10 -13.60
C VAL A 112 -2.17 7.70 -12.48
N PHE A 113 -1.63 7.28 -11.33
CA PHE A 113 -2.40 6.59 -10.28
C PHE A 113 -2.88 7.52 -9.16
N GLY A 114 -2.44 8.79 -9.17
CA GLY A 114 -2.76 9.76 -8.13
C GLY A 114 -2.32 9.28 -6.74
N ILE A 115 -1.09 8.77 -6.66
CA ILE A 115 -0.40 8.35 -5.43
C ILE A 115 1.00 8.97 -5.40
N LYS A 116 1.56 9.17 -4.20
CA LYS A 116 2.94 9.66 -4.02
C LYS A 116 3.90 8.70 -4.71
N ALA A 117 4.89 9.23 -5.44
CA ALA A 117 5.88 8.44 -6.15
C ALA A 117 7.30 8.90 -5.83
N TYR A 118 8.19 7.95 -5.56
CA TYR A 118 9.60 8.18 -5.29
C TYR A 118 10.45 7.83 -6.52
N GLU A 119 11.46 8.65 -6.76
CA GLU A 119 12.43 8.42 -7.83
C GLU A 119 13.70 7.77 -7.28
N ALA A 120 13.83 6.46 -7.52
CA ALA A 120 15.04 5.75 -7.19
C ALA A 120 16.20 6.19 -8.12
N LYS A 121 17.38 6.43 -7.54
CA LYS A 121 18.61 6.67 -8.32
C LYS A 121 19.17 5.36 -8.84
N ASP A 122 19.19 4.35 -7.99
CA ASP A 122 19.69 3.00 -8.24
C ASP A 122 19.12 2.01 -7.20
N PHE A 123 19.62 0.78 -7.22
CA PHE A 123 19.29 -0.27 -6.24
C PHE A 123 19.63 0.13 -4.80
N SER A 124 20.78 0.75 -4.56
CA SER A 124 21.24 1.14 -3.22
C SER A 124 20.33 2.21 -2.62
N HIS A 125 19.87 3.16 -3.44
CA HIS A 125 18.92 4.18 -3.04
C HIS A 125 17.60 3.59 -2.56
N ILE A 126 17.09 2.55 -3.25
CA ILE A 126 15.87 1.85 -2.80
C ILE A 126 16.16 1.14 -1.46
N SER A 127 17.24 0.35 -1.40
CA SER A 127 17.59 -0.42 -0.20
C SER A 127 17.72 0.45 1.05
N LYS A 128 18.34 1.64 0.94
CA LYS A 128 18.54 2.54 2.08
C LYS A 128 17.28 3.28 2.53
N ASN A 129 16.30 3.48 1.64
CA ASN A 129 15.17 4.36 1.91
C ASN A 129 13.81 3.63 1.99
N LEU A 130 13.74 2.36 1.63
CA LEU A 130 12.47 1.62 1.53
C LEU A 130 11.66 1.66 2.82
N GLU A 131 12.30 1.43 3.98
CA GLU A 131 11.60 1.47 5.28
C GLU A 131 11.04 2.86 5.58
N SER A 132 11.88 3.89 5.41
CA SER A 132 11.49 5.30 5.60
C SER A 132 10.32 5.69 4.70
N TRP A 133 10.34 5.31 3.43
CA TRP A 133 9.23 5.57 2.51
C TRP A 133 7.96 4.85 2.94
N ILE A 134 8.05 3.64 3.48
CA ILE A 134 6.86 2.96 4.02
C ILE A 134 6.33 3.71 5.25
N ASP A 135 7.20 4.12 6.18
CA ASP A 135 6.79 4.87 7.38
C ASP A 135 6.13 6.21 7.05
N GLU A 136 6.68 6.96 6.08
CA GLU A 136 6.11 8.23 5.61
C GLU A 136 4.70 8.09 5.05
N ASN A 137 4.37 6.94 4.46
CA ASN A 137 3.04 6.68 3.87
C ASN A 137 2.11 5.91 4.81
N THR A 138 2.60 5.49 5.97
CA THR A 138 1.79 4.78 6.97
C THR A 138 1.22 5.80 7.95
N PRO A 139 -0.11 5.94 8.06
CA PRO A 139 -0.72 6.83 9.04
C PRO A 139 -0.24 6.47 10.45
N ASN A 140 0.23 7.46 11.20
CA ASN A 140 0.78 7.24 12.53
C ASN A 140 -0.33 6.77 13.48
N LYS A 141 -0.34 5.46 13.82
CA LYS A 141 -1.34 4.86 14.73
C LYS A 141 -1.40 5.57 16.09
N LYS A 142 -0.30 6.17 16.56
CA LYS A 142 -0.28 6.97 17.81
C LYS A 142 -1.26 8.13 17.75
N LEU A 143 -1.31 8.88 16.64
CA LEU A 143 -2.20 10.03 16.51
C LEU A 143 -3.68 9.63 16.50
N LEU A 144 -4.00 8.47 15.91
CA LEU A 144 -5.34 7.87 15.94
C LEU A 144 -5.76 7.45 17.37
N LEU A 145 -4.88 6.83 18.14
CA LEU A 145 -5.14 6.47 19.54
C LEU A 145 -5.29 7.69 20.46
N PHE A 146 -4.45 8.72 20.30
CA PHE A 146 -4.59 9.98 21.05
C PHE A 146 -5.86 10.74 20.65
N GLY A 147 -6.22 10.75 19.36
CA GLY A 147 -7.46 11.37 18.89
C GLY A 147 -8.72 10.70 19.44
N ILE A 148 -8.74 9.36 19.48
CA ILE A 148 -9.85 8.60 20.07
C ILE A 148 -9.93 8.83 21.58
N SER A 149 -8.80 8.85 22.30
CA SER A 149 -8.83 9.09 23.75
C SER A 149 -9.30 10.52 24.07
N ALA A 150 -8.84 11.53 23.32
CA ALA A 150 -9.29 12.91 23.48
C ALA A 150 -10.79 13.07 23.18
N PHE A 151 -11.29 12.41 22.13
CA PHE A 151 -12.71 12.42 21.78
C PHE A 151 -13.58 11.73 22.84
N MET A 152 -13.14 10.58 23.38
CA MET A 152 -13.83 9.88 24.47
C MET A 152 -13.85 10.70 25.77
N ILE A 153 -12.77 11.39 26.10
CA ILE A 153 -12.71 12.33 27.25
C ILE A 153 -13.69 13.48 27.04
N LEU A 154 -13.75 14.05 25.83
CA LEU A 154 -14.67 15.15 25.50
C LEU A 154 -16.14 14.72 25.61
N LEU A 155 -16.48 13.53 25.12
CA LEU A 155 -17.81 12.94 25.25
C LEU A 155 -18.18 12.72 26.72
N PHE A 156 -17.26 12.17 27.51
CA PHE A 156 -17.47 11.94 28.94
C PHE A 156 -17.66 13.26 29.70
N HIS A 157 -16.89 14.29 29.37
CA HIS A 157 -16.99 15.61 29.98
C HIS A 157 -18.33 16.29 29.65
N ASN A 158 -18.82 16.15 28.41
CA ASN A 158 -20.14 16.66 28.01
C ASN A 158 -21.28 15.88 28.68
N GLN A 159 -21.15 14.56 28.83
CA GLN A 159 -22.15 13.74 29.50
C GLN A 159 -22.26 14.06 31.00
N ILE A 160 -21.11 14.29 31.66
CA ILE A 160 -21.05 14.76 33.05
C ILE A 160 -21.70 16.14 33.19
N LYS A 161 -21.37 17.11 32.33
CA LYS A 161 -21.99 18.45 32.37
C LYS A 161 -23.51 18.38 32.21
N SER A 162 -24.00 17.56 31.28
CA SER A 162 -25.43 17.33 31.09
C SER A 162 -26.09 16.73 32.32
N PHE A 163 -25.43 15.78 32.98
CA PHE A 163 -25.94 15.12 34.18
C PHE A 163 -26.04 16.09 35.38
N TRP A 164 -24.99 16.89 35.61
CA TRP A 164 -24.99 17.90 36.67
C TRP A 164 -26.00 19.01 36.45
N ASN A 165 -26.18 19.49 35.21
CA ASN A 165 -27.21 20.49 34.91
C ASN A 165 -28.62 19.98 35.20
N HIS A 166 -28.89 18.68 34.97
CA HIS A 166 -30.17 18.06 35.29
C HIS A 166 -30.39 17.90 36.80
N LEU A 167 -29.34 17.61 37.57
CA LEU A 167 -29.41 17.53 39.03
C LEU A 167 -29.61 18.90 39.68
N LEU A 168 -28.90 19.93 39.20
CA LEU A 168 -29.02 21.30 39.70
C LEU A 168 -30.39 21.92 39.36
N ASN A 169 -30.97 21.62 38.19
CA ASN A 169 -32.33 22.09 37.86
C ASN A 169 -33.43 21.35 38.63
N LYS A 170 -33.16 20.16 39.17
CA LYS A 170 -34.12 19.41 40.00
C LYS A 170 -34.10 19.79 41.49
N SER A 171 -33.10 20.55 41.95
CA SER A 171 -33.01 21.01 43.35
C SER A 171 -33.58 22.42 43.58
N VAL A 172 -34.13 23.06 42.55
CA VAL A 172 -34.69 24.43 42.60
C VAL A 172 -36.20 24.43 42.33
N ALA A 173 -36.85 23.27 42.30
CA ALA A 173 -38.30 23.10 42.17
C ALA A 173 -38.91 22.55 43.46
#